data_AF-A0A5J5AZ45-F1
#
_entry.id   AF-A0A5J5AZ45-F1
#
_cell.length_a   1.000
_cell.length_b   1.000
_cell.length_c   1.000
_cell.angle_alpha   90.00
_cell.angle_beta   90.00
_cell.angle_gamma   90.00
#
_symmetry.space_group_name_H-M   'P 1'
#
loop_
_entity.id
_entity.type
_entity.pdbx_description
1 polymer ?
#
loop_
_entity_poly.entity_id
_entity_poly.type
_entity_poly.pdbx_seq_one_letter_code
_entity_poly.pdbx_strand_id
1 'polypeptide(L)'
;MCIEMTHQFYGFEILDADELEENNSSSLGDGEGECGPQKLTRAQRKRLRKKKLKEEALRCRKVIGPLLPTVSDDGKGDDGFIHPSIGNISMLDRLILDHNSLSGNIPKEIGNLSHVIELDLSDNRLIGSISPAIFNISSLHVLYLTNNSLSGFLSLNVEKHQLNLEAIDLSSNQLTGEIPSSLCQFQELRFLYLSRNNFTGQIPRDIGFLSKLEGLYLTTNEITGTIPPSLGNISSLQFIGCVENGIGGEIPQGLGNLLHLKMLGFDYNNLTSEIPPAIFNISSLVYIAFTANRLSGHILASAGLQLPNFEGIFLADNQLSGEFPMAITNASKLIELELSYNFFTGSVPTNLGNLRQFQFLNLAEYGTGGIVSTSGDVYSYGIMLMETFTKRKPTEEMFTENSSLREDEMGGAEQICIASVIELALDCSRETPKERIKMQEVVVRLKKTKQRLEEPKNLAF
;
A
#
# COMPACT_ATOMS: atom_id res chain seq x y z
N MET A 1 -3.98 4.35 3.09
CA MET A 1 -3.43 3.87 1.80
C MET A 1 -2.47 2.68 1.94
N CYS A 2 -1.22 2.75 2.44
CA CYS A 2 -0.37 1.53 2.56
C CYS A 2 -0.95 0.45 3.51
N ILE A 3 -1.53 0.85 4.65
CA ILE A 3 -2.24 -0.07 5.55
C ILE A 3 -3.46 -0.70 4.83
N GLU A 4 -4.17 0.08 4.02
CA GLU A 4 -5.32 -0.36 3.20
C GLU A 4 -4.89 -1.23 1.99
N MET A 5 -3.67 -1.06 1.48
CA MET A 5 -3.10 -1.90 0.44
C MET A 5 -2.70 -3.26 0.97
N THR A 6 -2.21 -3.35 2.23
CA THR A 6 -2.16 -4.64 2.92
C THR A 6 -3.54 -5.28 2.79
N HIS A 7 -4.61 -4.58 3.18
CA HIS A 7 -6.01 -5.04 3.07
C HIS A 7 -6.46 -5.43 1.63
N GLN A 8 -6.04 -4.71 0.57
CA GLN A 8 -6.39 -5.02 -0.83
C GLN A 8 -5.65 -6.25 -1.42
N PHE A 9 -4.46 -6.59 -0.94
CA PHE A 9 -3.72 -7.77 -1.39
C PHE A 9 -4.20 -9.08 -0.74
N TYR A 10 -4.97 -9.02 0.36
CA TYR A 10 -5.65 -10.18 0.90
C TYR A 10 -6.78 -10.59 -0.04
N GLY A 11 -6.52 -11.60 -0.87
CA GLY A 11 -7.54 -12.41 -1.54
C GLY A 11 -8.49 -13.16 -0.58
N PHE A 12 -8.62 -12.70 0.68
CA PHE A 12 -9.67 -13.02 1.62
C PHE A 12 -10.40 -11.71 1.93
N GLU A 13 -11.65 -11.64 1.48
CA GLU A 13 -12.59 -10.59 1.86
C GLU A 13 -12.72 -10.62 3.39
N ILE A 14 -12.02 -9.74 4.07
CA ILE A 14 -12.48 -9.19 5.34
C ILE A 14 -13.76 -8.45 4.97
N LEU A 15 -14.89 -8.96 5.44
CA LEU A 15 -16.17 -8.29 5.33
C LEU A 15 -16.08 -7.07 6.27
N ASP A 16 -15.67 -5.92 5.75
CA ASP A 16 -16.01 -4.66 6.39
C ASP A 16 -17.55 -4.58 6.45
N ALA A 17 -18.05 -4.51 7.67
CA ALA A 17 -19.47 -4.57 8.00
C ALA A 17 -20.19 -3.21 7.83
N ASP A 18 -19.55 -2.19 7.29
CA ASP A 18 -20.10 -0.84 7.18
C ASP A 18 -20.09 -0.34 5.73
N GLU A 19 -20.97 -0.90 4.90
CA GLU A 19 -21.50 -0.22 3.70
C GLU A 19 -22.85 -0.87 3.32
N LEU A 20 -23.83 -0.68 4.19
CA LEU A 20 -25.25 -0.86 3.87
C LEU A 20 -25.91 0.50 3.88
N GLU A 21 -25.76 1.26 2.80
CA GLU A 21 -26.84 2.09 2.29
C GLU A 21 -26.56 2.51 0.84
N GLU A 22 -27.64 2.64 0.08
CA GLU A 22 -27.72 3.18 -1.29
C GLU A 22 -27.22 2.29 -2.46
N ASN A 23 -28.15 1.51 -3.04
CA ASN A 23 -28.82 1.91 -4.29
C ASN A 23 -29.65 0.76 -4.89
N ASN A 24 -30.95 0.79 -4.66
CA ASN A 24 -31.92 0.12 -5.52
C ASN A 24 -32.18 1.00 -6.75
N SER A 25 -31.73 0.57 -7.93
CA SER A 25 -32.47 0.86 -9.17
C SER A 25 -32.35 -0.28 -10.20
N SER A 26 -33.53 -0.72 -10.60
CA SER A 26 -33.97 -1.52 -11.75
C SER A 26 -33.01 -1.75 -12.94
N SER A 27 -33.03 -2.96 -13.52
CA SER A 27 -33.87 -3.25 -14.70
C SER A 27 -33.76 -4.70 -15.19
N LEU A 28 -34.91 -5.21 -15.64
CA LEU A 28 -35.16 -6.49 -16.31
C LEU A 28 -34.37 -6.67 -17.62
N GLY A 29 -34.15 -7.92 -17.99
CA GLY A 29 -33.73 -8.33 -19.33
C GLY A 29 -33.68 -9.86 -19.45
N ASP A 30 -34.78 -10.46 -19.90
CA ASP A 30 -34.88 -11.87 -20.29
C ASP A 30 -34.05 -12.18 -21.54
N GLY A 31 -33.49 -13.39 -21.59
CA GLY A 31 -32.80 -13.92 -22.76
C GLY A 31 -32.34 -15.36 -22.53
N GLU A 32 -33.17 -16.32 -22.93
CA GLU A 32 -32.86 -17.75 -22.97
C GLU A 32 -31.70 -18.04 -23.94
N GLY A 33 -30.79 -18.95 -23.55
CA GLY A 33 -29.68 -19.41 -24.39
C GLY A 33 -28.91 -20.58 -23.76
N GLU A 34 -29.17 -21.77 -24.30
CA GLU A 34 -28.45 -23.06 -24.29
C GLU A 34 -27.33 -23.38 -23.28
N CYS A 35 -27.44 -24.58 -22.70
CA CYS A 35 -26.69 -25.10 -21.56
C CYS A 35 -25.41 -25.85 -21.96
N GLY A 36 -24.25 -25.20 -21.79
CA GLY A 36 -22.96 -25.85 -21.48
C GLY A 36 -22.66 -25.70 -19.98
N PRO A 37 -21.68 -26.43 -19.39
CA PRO A 37 -21.43 -26.37 -17.95
C PRO A 37 -21.04 -24.95 -17.54
N GLN A 38 -22.01 -24.22 -16.96
CA GLN A 38 -21.85 -22.82 -16.59
C GLN A 38 -20.78 -22.74 -15.50
N LYS A 39 -19.64 -22.11 -15.83
CA LYS A 39 -18.65 -21.68 -14.84
C LYS A 39 -19.35 -20.69 -13.91
N LEU A 40 -19.55 -21.09 -12.65
CA LEU A 40 -20.13 -20.24 -11.61
C LEU A 40 -19.42 -18.88 -11.59
N THR A 41 -20.21 -17.80 -11.64
CA THR A 41 -19.72 -16.42 -11.48
C THR A 41 -19.11 -16.22 -10.09
N ARG A 42 -18.26 -15.20 -9.92
CA ARG A 42 -17.62 -14.87 -8.63
C ARG A 42 -18.67 -14.72 -7.51
N ALA A 43 -19.80 -14.09 -7.81
CA ALA A 43 -20.92 -13.94 -6.89
C ALA A 43 -21.61 -15.27 -6.53
N GLN A 44 -21.79 -16.17 -7.50
CA GLN A 44 -22.36 -17.50 -7.25
C GLN A 44 -21.41 -18.42 -6.47
N ARG A 45 -20.09 -18.35 -6.73
CA ARG A 45 -19.07 -19.05 -5.92
C ARG A 45 -19.05 -18.54 -4.49
N LYS A 46 -19.14 -17.22 -4.30
CA LYS A 46 -19.24 -16.58 -2.98
C LYS A 46 -20.51 -17.02 -2.24
N ARG A 47 -21.67 -17.06 -2.90
CA ARG A 47 -22.93 -17.59 -2.32
C ARG A 47 -22.84 -19.08 -1.98
N LEU A 48 -22.25 -19.89 -2.85
CA LEU A 48 -22.09 -21.33 -2.60
C LEU A 48 -21.09 -21.61 -1.46
N ARG A 49 -20.00 -20.83 -1.37
CA ARG A 49 -19.03 -20.88 -0.26
C ARG A 49 -19.69 -20.45 1.05
N LYS A 50 -20.45 -19.35 1.06
CA LYS A 50 -21.24 -18.89 2.21
C LYS A 50 -22.28 -19.93 2.65
N LYS A 51 -22.92 -20.62 1.69
CA LYS A 51 -23.87 -21.71 1.98
C LYS A 51 -23.17 -22.94 2.58
N LYS A 52 -22.04 -23.37 2.03
CA LYS A 52 -21.23 -24.47 2.57
C LYS A 52 -20.69 -24.17 3.97
N LEU A 53 -20.17 -22.97 4.19
CA LEU A 53 -19.72 -22.50 5.51
C LEU A 53 -20.89 -22.50 6.50
N LYS A 54 -22.08 -22.05 6.09
CA LYS A 54 -23.28 -22.08 6.94
C LYS A 54 -23.74 -23.51 7.26
N GLU A 55 -23.60 -24.45 6.33
CA GLU A 55 -23.92 -25.87 6.54
C GLU A 55 -22.87 -26.58 7.41
N GLU A 56 -21.58 -26.27 7.25
CA GLU A 56 -20.48 -26.76 8.10
C GLU A 56 -20.56 -26.16 9.51
N ALA A 57 -20.85 -24.86 9.65
CA ALA A 57 -21.11 -24.22 10.93
C ALA A 57 -22.34 -24.82 11.61
N LEU A 58 -23.40 -25.18 10.87
CA LEU A 58 -24.56 -25.88 11.41
C LEU A 58 -24.23 -27.32 11.83
N ARG A 59 -23.31 -27.99 11.12
CA ARG A 59 -22.79 -29.33 11.47
C ARG A 59 -21.90 -29.28 12.72
N CYS A 60 -21.01 -28.30 12.80
CA CYS A 60 -20.20 -27.99 13.99
C CYS A 60 -21.11 -27.64 15.17
N ARG A 61 -22.13 -26.78 14.97
CA ARG A 61 -23.14 -26.45 16.00
C ARG A 61 -23.95 -27.66 16.47
N LYS A 62 -24.15 -28.69 15.64
CA LYS A 62 -24.79 -29.95 16.08
C LYS A 62 -23.86 -30.85 16.91
N VAL A 63 -22.54 -30.80 16.66
CA VAL A 63 -21.53 -31.59 17.37
C VAL A 63 -21.05 -30.89 18.66
N ILE A 64 -20.94 -29.56 18.62
CA ILE A 64 -20.40 -28.69 19.66
C ILE A 64 -21.53 -28.01 20.46
N GLY A 65 -22.75 -27.93 19.94
CA GLY A 65 -23.91 -27.35 20.63
C GLY A 65 -24.24 -27.92 22.01
N PRO A 66 -23.95 -29.20 22.31
CA PRO A 66 -24.04 -29.74 23.68
C PRO A 66 -22.82 -29.43 24.58
N LEU A 67 -21.73 -28.91 24.01
CA LEU A 67 -20.43 -28.65 24.66
C LEU A 67 -20.14 -27.16 24.86
N LEU A 68 -20.93 -26.28 24.24
CA LEU A 68 -21.02 -24.86 24.54
C LEU A 68 -22.22 -24.64 25.48
N PRO A 69 -22.14 -23.75 26.48
CA PRO A 69 -23.29 -23.46 27.35
C PRO A 69 -24.52 -23.11 26.52
N THR A 70 -25.66 -23.71 26.85
CA THR A 70 -26.96 -23.33 26.30
C THR A 70 -27.26 -21.88 26.64
N VAL A 71 -27.60 -21.10 25.62
CA VAL A 71 -28.18 -19.75 25.67
C VAL A 71 -29.11 -19.62 26.88
N SER A 72 -28.81 -18.67 27.76
CA SER A 72 -29.70 -18.32 28.86
C SER A 72 -30.70 -17.27 28.34
N ASP A 73 -31.99 -17.62 28.36
CA ASP A 73 -33.10 -16.84 27.75
C ASP A 73 -33.39 -15.51 28.48
N ASP A 74 -32.51 -15.03 29.36
CA ASP A 74 -32.73 -13.93 30.30
C ASP A 74 -31.99 -12.61 30.00
N GLY A 75 -31.47 -12.43 28.77
CA GLY A 75 -31.16 -11.10 28.25
C GLY A 75 -30.03 -10.35 28.98
N LYS A 76 -29.13 -11.09 29.65
CA LYS A 76 -27.88 -10.58 30.24
C LYS A 76 -26.70 -11.34 29.65
N GLY A 77 -26.12 -10.80 28.57
CA GLY A 77 -24.81 -11.15 28.02
C GLY A 77 -24.36 -12.61 28.17
N ASP A 78 -24.77 -13.47 27.22
CA ASP A 78 -24.30 -14.86 27.13
C ASP A 78 -22.83 -14.92 26.70
N ASP A 79 -21.89 -14.80 27.64
CA ASP A 79 -20.48 -15.11 27.41
C ASP A 79 -20.31 -16.65 27.36
N GLY A 80 -20.19 -17.21 26.15
CA GLY A 80 -19.88 -18.64 25.96
C GLY A 80 -18.39 -18.92 26.20
N PHE A 81 -18.04 -20.04 26.84
CA PHE A 81 -16.65 -20.45 27.05
C PHE A 81 -16.35 -21.72 26.25
N ILE A 82 -15.10 -21.87 25.80
CA ILE A 82 -14.64 -23.14 25.21
C ILE A 82 -14.38 -24.13 26.36
N HIS A 83 -15.27 -25.10 26.53
CA HIS A 83 -15.13 -26.09 27.59
C HIS A 83 -13.97 -27.07 27.29
N PRO A 84 -13.14 -27.47 28.29
CA PRO A 84 -12.04 -28.43 28.10
C PRO A 84 -12.42 -29.76 27.45
N SER A 85 -13.68 -30.19 27.58
CA SER A 85 -14.19 -31.39 26.92
C SER A 85 -14.15 -31.33 25.38
N ILE A 86 -13.88 -30.16 24.77
CA ILE A 86 -13.60 -30.05 23.34
C ILE A 86 -12.47 -31.00 22.90
N GLY A 87 -11.46 -31.20 23.77
CA GLY A 87 -10.35 -32.12 23.50
C GLY A 87 -10.74 -33.60 23.38
N ASN A 88 -11.97 -33.97 23.73
CA ASN A 88 -12.47 -35.34 23.60
C ASN A 88 -13.00 -35.66 22.20
N ILE A 89 -13.16 -34.66 21.32
CA ILE A 89 -13.71 -34.85 19.97
C ILE A 89 -12.58 -35.33 19.04
N SER A 90 -12.33 -36.63 19.05
CA SER A 90 -11.17 -37.21 18.37
C SER A 90 -11.28 -37.29 16.84
N MET A 91 -12.47 -37.16 16.25
CA MET A 91 -12.73 -37.38 14.81
C MET A 91 -13.02 -36.08 14.06
N LEU A 92 -12.68 -34.92 14.63
CA LEU A 92 -13.02 -33.63 14.04
C LEU A 92 -11.95 -33.18 13.05
N ASP A 93 -12.31 -33.03 11.78
CA ASP A 93 -11.39 -32.53 10.74
C ASP A 93 -11.20 -31.02 10.81
N ARG A 94 -12.26 -30.26 11.12
CA ARG A 94 -12.24 -28.79 11.17
C ARG A 94 -13.04 -28.30 12.38
N LEU A 95 -12.44 -27.44 13.20
CA LEU A 95 -13.09 -26.77 14.31
C LEU A 95 -13.20 -25.28 13.99
N ILE A 96 -14.39 -24.86 13.60
CA ILE A 96 -14.68 -23.48 13.17
C ILE A 96 -15.65 -22.85 14.17
N LEU A 97 -15.15 -21.89 14.94
CA LEU A 97 -15.88 -21.13 15.96
C LEU A 97 -15.69 -19.61 15.80
N ASP A 98 -15.33 -19.16 14.60
CA ASP A 98 -15.10 -17.76 14.29
C ASP A 98 -16.35 -16.89 14.41
N HIS A 99 -16.18 -15.59 14.63
CA HIS A 99 -17.25 -14.59 14.70
C HIS A 99 -18.32 -14.91 15.77
N ASN A 100 -17.87 -15.27 16.97
CA ASN A 100 -18.75 -15.48 18.13
C ASN A 100 -18.40 -14.51 19.27
N SER A 101 -19.11 -14.61 20.39
CA SER A 101 -18.78 -13.89 21.63
C SER A 101 -18.09 -14.80 22.65
N LEU A 102 -17.29 -15.78 22.19
CA LEU A 102 -16.62 -16.71 23.09
C LEU A 102 -15.57 -15.96 23.92
N SER A 103 -15.57 -16.17 25.22
CA SER A 103 -14.67 -15.52 26.17
C SER A 103 -13.90 -16.55 27.01
N GLY A 104 -13.04 -16.05 27.90
CA GLY A 104 -12.14 -16.88 28.70
C GLY A 104 -10.95 -17.42 27.91
N ASN A 105 -10.22 -18.36 28.53
CA ASN A 105 -8.99 -18.90 27.95
C ASN A 105 -9.29 -20.02 26.95
N ILE A 106 -8.40 -20.20 25.98
CA ILE A 106 -8.38 -21.42 25.16
C ILE A 106 -7.92 -22.58 26.06
N PRO A 107 -8.73 -23.63 26.29
CA PRO A 107 -8.33 -24.74 27.14
C PRO A 107 -7.18 -25.52 26.49
N LYS A 108 -6.16 -25.88 27.27
CA LYS A 108 -4.99 -26.65 26.80
C LYS A 108 -5.38 -27.99 26.17
N GLU A 109 -6.52 -28.55 26.57
CA GLU A 109 -7.10 -29.79 26.06
C GLU A 109 -7.42 -29.72 24.57
N ILE A 110 -7.51 -28.53 23.97
CA ILE A 110 -7.61 -28.36 22.52
C ILE A 110 -6.44 -29.01 21.77
N GLY A 111 -5.26 -29.11 22.41
CA GLY A 111 -4.10 -29.82 21.88
C GLY A 111 -4.30 -31.33 21.72
N ASN A 112 -5.36 -31.91 22.30
CA ASN A 112 -5.68 -33.33 22.17
C ASN A 112 -6.45 -33.67 20.89
N LEU A 113 -6.85 -32.67 20.09
CA LEU A 113 -7.56 -32.87 18.83
C LEU A 113 -6.65 -33.48 17.77
N SER A 114 -6.53 -34.80 17.73
CA SER A 114 -5.51 -35.49 16.93
C SER A 114 -5.78 -35.54 15.42
N HIS A 115 -6.99 -35.19 14.95
CA HIS A 115 -7.37 -35.23 13.53
C HIS A 115 -7.70 -33.85 12.93
N VAL A 116 -7.60 -32.77 13.72
CA VAL A 116 -8.02 -31.45 13.25
C VAL A 116 -6.98 -30.87 12.29
N ILE A 117 -7.44 -30.53 11.09
CA ILE A 117 -6.67 -29.95 9.99
C ILE A 117 -6.75 -28.42 10.06
N GLU A 118 -7.90 -27.89 10.46
CA GLU A 118 -8.14 -26.46 10.56
C GLU A 118 -8.80 -26.11 11.88
N LEU A 119 -8.17 -25.18 12.60
CA LEU A 119 -8.69 -24.60 13.84
C LEU A 119 -8.85 -23.11 13.64
N ASP A 120 -10.10 -22.64 13.63
CA ASP A 120 -10.46 -21.23 13.52
C ASP A 120 -11.27 -20.78 14.73
N LEU A 121 -10.66 -19.92 15.55
CA LEU A 121 -11.25 -19.28 16.72
C LEU A 121 -11.24 -17.75 16.58
N SER A 122 -11.13 -17.24 15.34
CA SER A 122 -10.98 -15.81 15.07
C SER A 122 -12.22 -15.01 15.48
N ASP A 123 -12.08 -13.69 15.63
CA ASP A 123 -13.20 -12.77 15.86
C ASP A 123 -14.06 -13.19 17.07
N ASN A 124 -13.40 -13.30 18.23
CA ASN A 124 -14.00 -13.66 19.51
C ASN A 124 -13.45 -12.73 20.63
N ARG A 125 -13.76 -13.05 21.90
CA ARG A 125 -13.27 -12.34 23.09
C ARG A 125 -12.34 -13.22 23.93
N LEU A 126 -11.61 -14.14 23.30
CA LEU A 126 -10.72 -15.07 24.00
C LEU A 126 -9.55 -14.29 24.63
N ILE A 127 -9.17 -14.69 25.84
CA ILE A 127 -8.12 -14.06 26.65
C ILE A 127 -7.04 -15.06 27.03
N GLY A 128 -6.00 -14.55 27.70
CA GLY A 128 -4.91 -15.35 28.24
C GLY A 128 -3.94 -15.84 27.18
N SER A 129 -3.04 -16.74 27.56
CA SER A 129 -1.97 -17.20 26.68
C SER A 129 -2.40 -18.32 25.74
N ILE A 130 -1.75 -18.36 24.58
CA ILE A 130 -1.83 -19.48 23.65
C ILE A 130 -1.06 -20.65 24.24
N SER A 131 -1.75 -21.74 24.56
CA SER A 131 -1.10 -22.94 25.08
C SER A 131 -0.17 -23.55 24.04
N PRO A 132 1.09 -23.91 24.38
CA PRO A 132 1.99 -24.59 23.46
C PRO A 132 1.43 -25.91 22.89
N ALA A 133 0.47 -26.52 23.58
CA ALA A 133 -0.17 -27.76 23.18
C ALA A 133 -0.88 -27.67 21.80
N ILE A 134 -1.35 -26.48 21.40
CA ILE A 134 -1.96 -26.27 20.07
C ILE A 134 -0.97 -26.59 18.95
N PHE A 135 0.30 -26.24 19.13
CA PHE A 135 1.35 -26.46 18.14
C PHE A 135 1.84 -27.90 18.06
N ASN A 136 1.38 -28.78 18.95
CA ASN A 136 1.70 -30.20 18.96
C ASN A 136 0.64 -31.06 18.26
N ILE A 137 -0.40 -30.44 17.70
CA ILE A 137 -1.41 -31.12 16.89
C ILE A 137 -0.80 -31.48 15.53
N SER A 138 -0.40 -32.74 15.35
CA SER A 138 0.33 -33.20 14.16
C SER A 138 -0.47 -33.13 12.85
N SER A 139 -1.79 -33.14 12.93
CA SER A 139 -2.70 -33.02 11.77
C SER A 139 -3.00 -31.57 11.38
N LEU A 140 -2.63 -30.57 12.20
CA LEU A 140 -3.02 -29.19 12.00
C LEU A 140 -2.23 -28.55 10.84
N HIS A 141 -2.96 -27.99 9.88
CA HIS A 141 -2.41 -27.26 8.73
C HIS A 141 -2.70 -25.76 8.85
N VAL A 142 -3.83 -25.39 9.44
CA VAL A 142 -4.28 -23.99 9.50
C VAL A 142 -4.72 -23.64 10.91
N LEU A 143 -4.13 -22.58 11.46
CA LEU A 143 -4.46 -22.02 12.76
C LEU A 143 -4.82 -20.55 12.63
N TYR A 144 -6.07 -20.20 12.93
CA TYR A 144 -6.54 -18.82 12.96
C TYR A 144 -7.05 -18.46 14.36
N LEU A 145 -6.41 -17.47 14.97
CA LEU A 145 -6.74 -16.91 16.30
C LEU A 145 -6.89 -15.39 16.24
N THR A 146 -7.13 -14.85 15.04
CA THR A 146 -7.13 -13.42 14.73
C THR A 146 -8.22 -12.67 15.51
N ASN A 147 -7.97 -11.41 15.83
CA ASN A 147 -8.97 -10.53 16.45
C ASN A 147 -9.58 -11.11 17.74
N ASN A 148 -8.71 -11.30 18.72
CA ASN A 148 -9.06 -11.71 20.08
C ASN A 148 -8.30 -10.82 21.09
N SER A 149 -8.33 -11.19 22.38
CA SER A 149 -7.57 -10.54 23.44
C SER A 149 -6.51 -11.48 24.05
N LEU A 150 -5.93 -12.35 23.21
CA LEU A 150 -4.87 -13.29 23.63
C LEU A 150 -3.61 -12.51 23.98
N SER A 151 -2.91 -12.93 25.04
CA SER A 151 -1.79 -12.18 25.61
C SER A 151 -0.64 -13.07 26.09
N GLY A 152 0.47 -12.44 26.45
CA GLY A 152 1.68 -13.14 26.90
C GLY A 152 2.53 -13.68 25.75
N PHE A 153 3.52 -14.50 26.10
CA PHE A 153 4.53 -14.97 25.16
C PHE A 153 4.01 -16.06 24.23
N LEU A 154 4.35 -15.94 22.94
CA LEU A 154 4.20 -17.04 21.99
C LEU A 154 5.23 -18.13 22.31
N SER A 155 4.79 -19.19 22.98
CA SER A 155 5.67 -20.31 23.39
C SER A 155 5.33 -21.56 22.60
N LEU A 156 6.32 -22.14 21.92
CA LEU A 156 6.16 -23.38 21.17
C LEU A 156 7.08 -24.45 21.74
N ASN A 157 6.49 -25.47 22.39
CA ASN A 157 7.19 -26.66 22.87
C ASN A 157 7.09 -27.75 21.79
N VAL A 158 7.72 -27.46 20.65
CA VAL A 158 7.66 -28.31 19.47
C VAL A 158 8.52 -29.56 19.71
N GLU A 159 7.86 -30.70 19.90
CA GLU A 159 8.52 -32.00 19.84
C GLU A 159 8.85 -32.35 18.37
N LYS A 160 9.91 -33.13 18.12
CA LYS A 160 10.43 -33.47 16.77
C LYS A 160 9.46 -34.36 15.95
N HIS A 161 8.29 -33.85 15.64
CA HIS A 161 7.30 -34.48 14.77
C HIS A 161 7.20 -33.73 13.45
N GLN A 162 6.63 -34.37 12.42
CA GLN A 162 6.33 -33.70 11.15
C GLN A 162 5.24 -32.67 11.40
N LEU A 163 5.61 -31.40 11.38
CA LEU A 163 4.68 -30.30 11.59
C LEU A 163 4.16 -29.86 10.22
N ASN A 164 2.85 -29.97 10.02
CA ASN A 164 2.19 -29.71 8.75
C ASN A 164 1.55 -28.32 8.67
N LEU A 165 1.86 -27.42 9.62
CA LEU A 165 1.30 -26.07 9.64
C LEU A 165 1.73 -25.30 8.39
N GLU A 166 0.74 -24.95 7.57
CA GLU A 166 0.88 -24.13 6.36
C GLU A 166 0.52 -22.66 6.61
N ALA A 167 -0.41 -22.38 7.53
CA ALA A 167 -0.84 -21.02 7.82
C ALA A 167 -1.09 -20.81 9.32
N ILE A 168 -0.51 -19.72 9.84
CA ILE A 168 -0.73 -19.26 11.20
C ILE A 168 -1.13 -17.78 11.13
N ASP A 169 -2.32 -17.46 11.66
CA ASP A 169 -2.75 -16.07 11.88
C ASP A 169 -3.07 -15.83 13.34
N LEU A 170 -2.27 -14.97 13.96
CA LEU A 170 -2.39 -14.51 15.34
C LEU A 170 -2.61 -12.99 15.41
N SER A 171 -2.97 -12.36 14.28
CA SER A 171 -3.02 -10.91 14.17
C SER A 171 -4.10 -10.30 15.07
N SER A 172 -3.96 -9.02 15.41
CA SER A 172 -4.92 -8.28 16.23
C SER A 172 -5.17 -8.96 17.58
N ASN A 173 -4.10 -9.12 18.36
CA ASN A 173 -4.10 -9.64 19.72
C ASN A 173 -3.16 -8.78 20.60
N GLN A 174 -2.87 -9.23 21.82
CA GLN A 174 -1.99 -8.56 22.79
C GLN A 174 -0.76 -9.43 23.10
N LEU A 175 -0.28 -10.21 22.14
CA LEU A 175 0.88 -11.10 22.32
C LEU A 175 2.16 -10.28 22.50
N THR A 176 3.00 -10.70 23.44
CA THR A 176 4.22 -9.97 23.84
C THR A 176 5.47 -10.83 23.73
N GLY A 177 6.63 -10.19 23.88
CA GLY A 177 7.94 -10.85 23.84
C GLY A 177 8.44 -11.07 22.42
N GLU A 178 9.53 -11.83 22.28
CA GLU A 178 10.16 -12.05 20.98
C GLU A 178 9.40 -13.07 20.13
N ILE A 179 9.51 -12.94 18.81
CA ILE A 179 9.10 -14.01 17.89
C ILE A 179 10.04 -15.21 18.11
N PRO A 180 9.54 -16.36 18.58
CA PRO A 180 10.39 -17.49 18.94
C PRO A 180 11.01 -18.15 17.71
N SER A 181 12.31 -18.43 17.74
CA SER A 181 13.00 -19.12 16.63
C SER A 181 12.48 -20.54 16.37
N SER A 182 11.85 -21.19 17.35
CA SER A 182 11.18 -22.48 17.17
C SER A 182 10.03 -22.42 16.17
N LEU A 183 9.44 -21.26 15.89
CA LEU A 183 8.48 -21.07 14.80
C LEU A 183 9.09 -21.40 13.42
N CYS A 184 10.41 -21.28 13.29
CA CYS A 184 11.12 -21.58 12.05
C CYS A 184 11.25 -23.11 11.79
N GLN A 185 10.72 -23.95 12.69
CA GLN A 185 10.68 -25.41 12.52
C GLN A 185 9.51 -25.88 11.65
N PHE A 186 8.48 -25.04 11.41
CA PHE A 186 7.36 -25.35 10.52
C PHE A 186 7.75 -25.23 9.05
N GLN A 187 8.44 -26.25 8.52
CA GLN A 187 8.97 -26.23 7.15
C GLN A 187 7.89 -26.14 6.06
N GLU A 188 6.64 -26.48 6.40
CA GLU A 188 5.48 -26.36 5.52
C GLU A 188 4.81 -24.98 5.55
N LEU A 189 5.27 -24.06 6.42
CA LEU A 189 4.64 -22.76 6.62
C LEU A 189 4.74 -21.89 5.37
N ARG A 190 3.58 -21.46 4.87
CA ARG A 190 3.40 -20.59 3.71
C ARG A 190 2.97 -19.19 4.10
N PHE A 191 2.19 -19.04 5.16
CA PHE A 191 1.72 -17.74 5.62
C PHE A 191 1.86 -17.58 7.13
N LEU A 192 2.49 -16.48 7.52
CA LEU A 192 2.66 -16.09 8.92
C LEU A 192 2.16 -14.66 9.12
N TYR A 193 1.06 -14.54 9.86
CA TYR A 193 0.44 -13.27 10.20
C TYR A 193 0.52 -13.04 11.72
N LEU A 194 1.30 -12.04 12.12
CA LEU A 194 1.53 -11.63 13.51
C LEU A 194 1.25 -10.13 13.70
N SER A 195 0.54 -9.51 12.75
CA SER A 195 0.35 -8.06 12.72
C SER A 195 -0.53 -7.59 13.88
N ARG A 196 -0.40 -6.33 14.31
CA ARG A 196 -1.19 -5.71 15.38
C ARG A 196 -1.11 -6.52 16.68
N ASN A 197 0.11 -6.65 17.20
CA ASN A 197 0.44 -7.26 18.49
C ASN A 197 1.50 -6.38 19.19
N ASN A 198 2.07 -6.87 20.29
CA ASN A 198 3.15 -6.23 21.04
C ASN A 198 4.44 -7.06 21.00
N PHE A 199 4.73 -7.72 19.86
CA PHE A 199 5.97 -8.47 19.70
C PHE A 199 7.18 -7.54 19.74
N THR A 200 8.19 -7.90 20.51
CA THR A 200 9.46 -7.17 20.68
C THR A 200 10.63 -7.98 20.12
N GLY A 201 11.87 -7.54 20.37
CA GLY A 201 13.07 -8.26 19.91
C GLY A 201 13.29 -8.09 18.41
N GLN A 202 13.92 -9.07 17.76
CA GLN A 202 14.28 -9.01 16.33
C GLN A 202 13.53 -10.08 15.53
N ILE A 203 13.45 -9.90 14.21
CA ILE A 203 13.05 -10.99 13.31
C ILE A 203 14.12 -12.11 13.42
N PRO A 204 13.74 -13.35 13.78
CA PRO A 204 14.70 -14.43 13.97
C PRO A 204 15.52 -14.70 12.71
N ARG A 205 16.84 -14.89 12.86
CA ARG A 205 17.71 -15.26 11.72
C ARG A 205 17.30 -16.58 11.07
N ASP A 206 16.73 -17.49 11.86
CA ASP A 206 16.26 -18.79 11.40
C ASP A 206 15.03 -18.71 10.49
N ILE A 207 14.41 -17.52 10.33
CA ILE A 207 13.27 -17.32 9.41
C ILE A 207 13.62 -17.78 7.99
N GLY A 208 14.90 -17.66 7.60
CA GLY A 208 15.40 -18.12 6.30
C GLY A 208 15.33 -19.63 6.08
N PHE A 209 15.01 -20.42 7.10
CA PHE A 209 14.76 -21.87 6.96
C PHE A 209 13.33 -22.18 6.50
N LEU A 210 12.41 -21.22 6.52
CA LEU A 210 11.03 -21.42 6.06
C LEU A 210 10.95 -21.36 4.53
N SER A 211 11.52 -22.35 3.86
CA SER A 211 11.69 -22.37 2.39
C SER A 211 10.39 -22.29 1.58
N LYS A 212 9.24 -22.54 2.20
CA LYS A 212 7.89 -22.46 1.58
C LYS A 212 7.12 -21.18 1.91
N LEU A 213 7.70 -20.27 2.71
CA LEU A 213 7.00 -19.07 3.17
C LEU A 213 6.75 -18.10 2.00
N GLU A 214 5.48 -17.84 1.73
CA GLU A 214 5.01 -16.93 0.69
C GLU A 214 4.65 -15.54 1.25
N GLY A 215 4.18 -15.47 2.51
CA GLY A 215 3.77 -14.21 3.13
C GLY A 215 4.23 -14.08 4.58
N LEU A 216 4.89 -12.97 4.89
CA LEU A 216 5.33 -12.59 6.24
C LEU A 216 4.73 -11.21 6.60
N TYR A 217 3.87 -11.19 7.62
CA TYR A 217 3.15 -9.97 8.02
C TYR A 217 3.34 -9.68 9.50
N LEU A 218 4.12 -8.64 9.79
CA LEU A 218 4.54 -8.22 11.13
C LEU A 218 4.11 -6.77 11.46
N THR A 219 3.18 -6.22 10.68
CA THR A 219 2.78 -4.81 10.73
C THR A 219 2.24 -4.41 12.10
N THR A 220 2.58 -3.22 12.59
CA THR A 220 2.15 -2.67 13.88
C THR A 220 2.54 -3.60 15.04
N ASN A 221 3.83 -3.60 15.39
CA ASN A 221 4.41 -4.29 16.54
C ASN A 221 5.53 -3.41 17.14
N GLU A 222 6.27 -3.94 18.12
CA GLU A 222 7.41 -3.29 18.76
C GLU A 222 8.75 -3.96 18.33
N ILE A 223 8.81 -4.51 17.10
CA ILE A 223 9.97 -5.25 16.61
C ILE A 223 11.12 -4.27 16.31
N THR A 224 12.32 -4.62 16.73
CA THR A 224 13.55 -3.85 16.60
C THR A 224 14.65 -4.67 15.90
N GLY A 225 15.89 -4.16 15.88
CA GLY A 225 17.02 -4.83 15.23
C GLY A 225 17.06 -4.55 13.74
N THR A 226 17.52 -5.52 12.94
CA THR A 226 17.71 -5.36 11.49
C THR A 226 16.91 -6.38 10.70
N ILE A 227 16.67 -6.11 9.41
CA ILE A 227 16.16 -7.14 8.49
C ILE A 227 17.23 -8.24 8.38
N PRO A 228 16.95 -9.50 8.75
CA PRO A 228 17.95 -10.55 8.71
C PRO A 228 18.31 -10.89 7.25
N PRO A 229 19.60 -10.96 6.87
CA PRO A 229 20.00 -11.30 5.50
C PRO A 229 19.47 -12.65 5.00
N SER A 230 19.21 -13.58 5.94
CA SER A 230 18.61 -14.89 5.66
C SER A 230 17.20 -14.81 5.09
N LEU A 231 16.49 -13.67 5.23
CA LEU A 231 15.20 -13.45 4.57
C LEU A 231 15.33 -13.52 3.03
N GLY A 232 16.51 -13.14 2.50
CA GLY A 232 16.84 -13.28 1.08
C GLY A 232 17.02 -14.73 0.59
N ASN A 233 17.01 -15.72 1.48
CA ASN A 233 17.11 -17.14 1.12
C ASN A 233 15.74 -17.77 0.77
N ILE A 234 14.64 -17.09 1.09
CA ILE A 234 13.29 -17.65 0.96
C ILE A 234 12.72 -17.34 -0.42
N SER A 235 13.13 -18.10 -1.43
CA SER A 235 12.77 -17.85 -2.84
C SER A 235 11.26 -17.92 -3.14
N SER A 236 10.46 -18.48 -2.23
CA SER A 236 8.99 -18.54 -2.31
C SER A 236 8.28 -17.25 -1.86
N LEU A 237 8.98 -16.32 -1.19
CA LEU A 237 8.37 -15.09 -0.68
C LEU A 237 7.77 -14.24 -1.79
N GLN A 238 6.52 -13.84 -1.56
CA GLN A 238 5.73 -12.96 -2.41
C GLN A 238 5.37 -11.67 -1.69
N PHE A 239 5.17 -11.72 -0.37
CA PHE A 239 4.68 -10.58 0.41
C PHE A 239 5.47 -10.43 1.71
N ILE A 240 6.00 -9.23 1.93
CA ILE A 240 6.63 -8.83 3.18
C ILE A 240 5.97 -7.53 3.63
N GLY A 241 5.28 -7.56 4.76
CA GLY A 241 4.60 -6.40 5.36
C GLY A 241 5.03 -6.18 6.81
N CYS A 242 6.00 -5.31 7.02
CA CYS A 242 6.59 -4.99 8.32
C CYS A 242 6.45 -3.50 8.63
N VAL A 243 5.26 -2.95 8.39
CA VAL A 243 4.98 -1.51 8.59
C VAL A 243 4.87 -1.19 10.09
N GLU A 244 5.22 0.04 10.49
CA GLU A 244 5.03 0.55 11.87
C GLU A 244 5.69 -0.33 12.93
N ASN A 245 7.03 -0.32 12.91
CA ASN A 245 7.90 -1.04 13.84
C ASN A 245 9.15 -0.19 14.13
N GLY A 246 10.09 -0.73 14.91
CA GLY A 246 11.39 -0.14 15.20
C GLY A 246 12.57 -0.76 14.43
N ILE A 247 12.32 -1.37 13.25
CA ILE A 247 13.36 -2.06 12.48
C ILE A 247 14.32 -1.02 11.89
N GLY A 248 15.62 -1.21 12.09
CA GLY A 248 16.66 -0.32 11.57
C GLY A 248 17.77 -1.04 10.82
N GLY A 249 18.88 -0.33 10.64
CA GLY A 249 20.00 -0.80 9.83
C GLY A 249 19.69 -0.80 8.33
N GLU A 250 20.55 -1.45 7.57
CA GLU A 250 20.49 -1.43 6.10
C GLU A 250 19.54 -2.49 5.56
N ILE A 251 18.96 -2.23 4.39
CA ILE A 251 18.20 -3.22 3.64
C ILE A 251 19.20 -4.24 3.04
N PRO A 252 19.11 -5.55 3.36
CA PRO A 252 20.08 -6.53 2.87
C PRO A 252 20.03 -6.69 1.36
N GLN A 253 21.19 -6.67 0.70
CA GLN A 253 21.30 -6.89 -0.76
C GLN A 253 20.65 -8.20 -1.21
N GLY A 254 20.65 -9.23 -0.36
CA GLY A 254 20.04 -10.53 -0.63
C GLY A 254 18.53 -10.48 -0.89
N LEU A 255 17.81 -9.42 -0.49
CA LEU A 255 16.40 -9.27 -0.84
C LEU A 255 16.18 -9.12 -2.36
N GLY A 256 17.19 -8.66 -3.10
CA GLY A 256 17.19 -8.62 -4.56
C GLY A 256 17.09 -10.00 -5.23
N ASN A 257 17.33 -11.09 -4.49
CA ASN A 257 17.25 -12.46 -5.01
C ASN A 257 15.81 -13.02 -4.97
N LEU A 258 14.85 -12.31 -4.37
CA LEU A 258 13.48 -12.77 -4.19
C LEU A 258 12.66 -12.56 -5.46
N LEU A 259 12.89 -13.41 -6.47
CA LEU A 259 12.33 -13.25 -7.82
C LEU A 259 10.80 -13.36 -7.90
N HIS A 260 10.12 -13.81 -6.84
CA HIS A 260 8.66 -13.90 -6.76
C HIS A 260 8.03 -12.79 -5.90
N LEU A 261 8.84 -11.88 -5.35
CA LEU A 261 8.39 -10.83 -4.45
C LEU A 261 7.53 -9.81 -5.18
N LYS A 262 6.29 -9.64 -4.71
CA LYS A 262 5.29 -8.71 -5.25
C LYS A 262 5.18 -7.45 -4.40
N MET A 263 5.29 -7.59 -3.08
CA MET A 263 5.14 -6.48 -2.13
C MET A 263 6.28 -6.47 -1.13
N LEU A 264 6.92 -5.31 -1.00
CA LEU A 264 7.97 -5.05 -0.03
C LEU A 264 7.62 -3.79 0.78
N GLY A 265 7.03 -3.97 1.96
CA GLY A 265 6.57 -2.88 2.82
C GLY A 265 7.28 -2.82 4.16
N PHE A 266 7.98 -1.71 4.42
CA PHE A 266 8.63 -1.34 5.68
C PHE A 266 8.40 0.15 6.01
N ASP A 267 7.23 0.70 5.66
CA ASP A 267 6.88 2.07 6.06
C ASP A 267 6.96 2.25 7.59
N TYR A 268 7.26 3.45 8.06
CA TYR A 268 7.31 3.82 9.47
C TYR A 268 8.24 2.92 10.27
N ASN A 269 9.51 2.91 9.87
CA ASN A 269 10.60 2.18 10.53
C ASN A 269 11.82 3.10 10.67
N ASN A 270 12.96 2.52 11.04
CA ASN A 270 14.21 3.24 11.26
C ASN A 270 15.32 2.76 10.31
N LEU A 271 14.96 2.31 9.10
CA LEU A 271 15.89 1.82 8.08
C LEU A 271 16.84 2.94 7.63
N THR A 272 18.09 2.58 7.36
CA THR A 272 19.17 3.51 6.99
C THR A 272 19.85 3.07 5.70
N SER A 273 20.78 3.91 5.22
CA SER A 273 21.60 3.67 4.03
C SER A 273 20.78 3.64 2.73
N GLU A 274 21.43 3.28 1.62
CA GLU A 274 20.81 3.27 0.30
C GLU A 274 19.88 2.06 0.10
N ILE A 275 18.86 2.21 -0.75
CA ILE A 275 18.04 1.10 -1.21
C ILE A 275 18.89 0.25 -2.19
N PRO A 276 19.13 -1.05 -1.92
CA PRO A 276 19.95 -1.88 -2.79
C PRO A 276 19.43 -1.89 -4.24
N PRO A 277 20.28 -1.57 -5.24
CA PRO A 277 19.92 -1.61 -6.65
C PRO A 277 19.23 -2.88 -7.12
N ALA A 278 19.59 -4.02 -6.52
CA ALA A 278 19.06 -5.33 -6.87
C ALA A 278 17.53 -5.43 -6.64
N ILE A 279 16.95 -4.62 -5.75
CA ILE A 279 15.50 -4.59 -5.52
C ILE A 279 14.76 -4.13 -6.78
N PHE A 280 15.32 -3.17 -7.52
CA PHE A 280 14.72 -2.64 -8.74
C PHE A 280 14.88 -3.57 -9.96
N ASN A 281 15.49 -4.74 -9.79
CA ASN A 281 15.59 -5.81 -10.81
C ASN A 281 14.56 -6.94 -10.59
N ILE A 282 13.76 -6.88 -9.52
CA ILE A 282 12.75 -7.90 -9.22
C ILE A 282 11.54 -7.69 -10.14
N SER A 283 11.47 -8.44 -11.25
CA SER A 283 10.43 -8.25 -12.27
C SER A 283 8.99 -8.60 -11.84
N SER A 284 8.84 -9.32 -10.73
CA SER A 284 7.54 -9.63 -10.12
C SER A 284 7.02 -8.53 -9.19
N LEU A 285 7.84 -7.52 -8.87
CA LEU A 285 7.52 -6.49 -7.89
C LEU A 285 6.41 -5.58 -8.39
N VAL A 286 5.44 -5.37 -7.51
CA VAL A 286 4.25 -4.55 -7.73
C VAL A 286 4.32 -3.29 -6.88
N TYR A 287 4.71 -3.42 -5.62
CA TYR A 287 4.80 -2.32 -4.67
C TYR A 287 6.07 -2.32 -3.83
N ILE A 288 6.65 -1.13 -3.69
CA ILE A 288 7.69 -0.81 -2.69
C ILE A 288 7.13 0.28 -1.78
N ALA A 289 7.20 0.07 -0.47
CA ALA A 289 6.78 1.07 0.52
C ALA A 289 7.81 1.18 1.65
N PHE A 290 8.52 2.30 1.70
CA PHE A 290 9.54 2.64 2.69
C PHE A 290 9.36 4.07 3.25
N THR A 291 8.14 4.59 3.22
CA THR A 291 7.78 5.90 3.76
C THR A 291 8.22 6.04 5.22
N ALA A 292 8.62 7.24 5.64
CA ALA A 292 8.98 7.54 7.02
C ALA A 292 10.08 6.60 7.55
N ASN A 293 11.25 6.67 6.91
CA ASN A 293 12.47 5.98 7.32
C ASN A 293 13.66 6.97 7.31
N ARG A 294 14.89 6.47 7.44
CA ARG A 294 16.13 7.26 7.36
C ARG A 294 16.97 6.84 6.15
N LEU A 295 16.33 6.37 5.08
CA LEU A 295 17.01 5.93 3.86
C LEU A 295 17.66 7.12 3.17
N SER A 296 18.86 6.92 2.63
CA SER A 296 19.66 7.98 2.00
C SER A 296 20.24 7.51 0.67
N GLY A 297 21.11 8.32 0.06
CA GLY A 297 21.65 8.05 -1.26
C GLY A 297 20.68 8.40 -2.38
N HIS A 298 20.79 7.70 -3.50
CA HIS A 298 20.05 8.01 -4.73
C HIS A 298 19.28 6.80 -5.23
N ILE A 299 18.12 7.05 -5.86
CA ILE A 299 17.44 6.04 -6.65
C ILE A 299 18.14 6.00 -8.01
N LEU A 300 18.62 4.83 -8.43
CA LEU A 300 19.29 4.70 -9.72
C LEU A 300 18.38 5.19 -10.86
N ALA A 301 18.95 5.91 -11.82
CA ALA A 301 18.22 6.37 -13.00
C ALA A 301 17.61 5.22 -13.82
N SER A 302 18.15 4.00 -13.66
CA SER A 302 17.65 2.75 -14.26
C SER A 302 16.53 2.07 -13.47
N ALA A 303 16.17 2.56 -12.28
CA ALA A 303 15.07 2.03 -11.48
C ALA A 303 13.76 2.14 -12.28
N GLY A 304 13.19 0.99 -12.65
CA GLY A 304 12.01 0.91 -13.52
C GLY A 304 12.22 0.20 -14.86
N LEU A 305 13.46 0.02 -15.32
CA LEU A 305 13.72 -0.67 -16.60
C LEU A 305 13.24 -2.14 -16.63
N GLN A 306 13.24 -2.80 -15.48
CA GLN A 306 12.93 -4.23 -15.35
C GLN A 306 11.69 -4.51 -14.51
N LEU A 307 10.77 -3.53 -14.41
CA LEU A 307 9.63 -3.55 -13.51
C LEU A 307 8.28 -3.55 -14.28
N PRO A 308 7.94 -4.64 -14.99
CA PRO A 308 6.75 -4.70 -15.86
C PRO A 308 5.41 -4.76 -15.09
N ASN A 309 5.44 -5.09 -13.80
CA ASN A 309 4.26 -5.22 -12.94
C ASN A 309 4.13 -4.12 -11.90
N PHE A 310 4.98 -3.11 -11.96
CA PHE A 310 5.12 -2.14 -10.88
C PHE A 310 4.02 -1.09 -10.93
N GLU A 311 3.27 -1.01 -9.84
CA GLU A 311 2.06 -0.20 -9.69
C GLU A 311 2.27 0.94 -8.70
N GLY A 312 3.14 0.80 -7.69
CA GLY A 312 3.35 1.89 -6.74
C GLY A 312 4.70 1.90 -6.03
N ILE A 313 5.19 3.11 -5.78
CA ILE A 313 6.39 3.36 -4.98
C ILE A 313 6.11 4.46 -3.95
N PHE A 314 6.38 4.16 -2.67
CA PHE A 314 6.19 5.08 -1.56
C PHE A 314 7.49 5.23 -0.80
N LEU A 315 8.13 6.39 -0.95
CA LEU A 315 9.43 6.70 -0.35
C LEU A 315 9.40 8.04 0.39
N ALA A 316 8.21 8.56 0.68
CA ALA A 316 8.10 9.85 1.34
C ALA A 316 8.79 9.88 2.71
N ASP A 317 9.16 11.06 3.18
CA ASP A 317 9.75 11.28 4.50
C ASP A 317 11.01 10.41 4.72
N ASN A 318 12.02 10.67 3.90
CA ASN A 318 13.33 10.02 3.93
C ASN A 318 14.44 11.04 3.65
N GLN A 319 15.68 10.56 3.52
CA GLN A 319 16.86 11.36 3.19
C GLN A 319 17.38 11.08 1.77
N LEU A 320 16.51 10.62 0.86
CA LEU A 320 16.88 10.31 -0.51
C LEU A 320 17.21 11.59 -1.27
N SER A 321 18.17 11.52 -2.18
CA SER A 321 18.73 12.66 -2.90
C SER A 321 19.09 12.27 -4.33
N GLY A 322 19.61 13.23 -5.11
CA GLY A 322 19.93 13.03 -6.52
C GLY A 322 18.77 13.41 -7.44
N GLU A 323 18.88 13.05 -8.71
CA GLU A 323 17.87 13.36 -9.72
C GLU A 323 16.69 12.39 -9.69
N PHE A 324 15.59 12.80 -10.33
CA PHE A 324 14.41 11.95 -10.52
C PHE A 324 14.79 10.65 -11.24
N PRO A 325 14.31 9.46 -10.80
CA PRO A 325 14.59 8.20 -11.47
C PRO A 325 13.82 8.10 -12.80
N MET A 326 14.41 8.61 -13.89
CA MET A 326 13.77 8.72 -15.21
C MET A 326 13.16 7.42 -15.73
N ALA A 327 13.81 6.28 -15.51
CA ALA A 327 13.32 4.98 -15.98
C ALA A 327 12.02 4.52 -15.30
N ILE A 328 11.58 5.16 -14.21
CA ILE A 328 10.31 4.81 -13.57
C ILE A 328 9.12 5.10 -14.51
N THR A 329 9.29 6.03 -15.45
CA THR A 329 8.30 6.32 -16.50
C THR A 329 8.10 5.17 -17.49
N ASN A 330 8.99 4.17 -17.50
CA ASN A 330 8.85 2.96 -18.31
C ASN A 330 7.95 1.89 -17.64
N ALA A 331 7.65 2.04 -16.35
CA ALA A 331 6.70 1.18 -15.65
C ALA A 331 5.27 1.52 -16.10
N SER A 332 4.84 0.93 -17.22
CA SER A 332 3.54 1.25 -17.85
C SER A 332 2.30 1.01 -16.98
N LYS A 333 2.44 0.24 -15.89
CA LYS A 333 1.38 -0.02 -14.91
C LYS A 333 1.42 0.89 -13.69
N LEU A 334 2.33 1.86 -13.63
CA LEU A 334 2.49 2.73 -12.47
C LEU A 334 1.19 3.53 -12.23
N ILE A 335 0.68 3.42 -11.01
CA ILE A 335 -0.52 4.07 -10.49
C ILE A 335 -0.14 5.17 -9.49
N GLU A 336 0.81 4.88 -8.60
CA GLU A 336 1.12 5.74 -7.45
C GLU A 336 2.62 6.01 -7.32
N LEU A 337 2.98 7.29 -7.19
CA LEU A 337 4.35 7.74 -6.99
C LEU A 337 4.38 8.78 -5.87
N GLU A 338 4.98 8.38 -4.75
CA GLU A 338 5.09 9.19 -3.54
C GLU A 338 6.57 9.35 -3.19
N LEU A 339 7.13 10.52 -3.51
CA LEU A 339 8.54 10.88 -3.24
C LEU A 339 8.65 12.14 -2.37
N SER A 340 7.57 12.60 -1.76
CA SER A 340 7.56 13.85 -0.99
C SER A 340 8.52 13.82 0.20
N TYR A 341 8.89 15.00 0.72
CA TYR A 341 9.73 15.12 1.93
C TYR A 341 11.05 14.34 1.81
N ASN A 342 11.77 14.61 0.72
CA ASN A 342 13.11 14.10 0.42
C ASN A 342 13.99 15.24 -0.13
N PHE A 343 15.25 14.94 -0.44
CA PHE A 343 16.24 15.89 -0.98
C PHE A 343 16.47 15.74 -2.50
N PHE A 344 15.47 15.28 -3.25
CA PHE A 344 15.58 15.15 -4.71
C PHE A 344 15.72 16.51 -5.40
N THR A 345 16.53 16.53 -6.46
CA THR A 345 16.80 17.70 -7.30
C THR A 345 16.49 17.40 -8.77
N GLY A 346 16.78 18.37 -9.65
CA GLY A 346 16.51 18.24 -11.08
C GLY A 346 15.04 18.47 -11.45
N SER A 347 14.69 18.10 -12.68
CA SER A 347 13.35 18.30 -13.23
C SER A 347 12.52 17.03 -13.16
N VAL A 348 11.22 17.20 -12.98
CA VAL A 348 10.25 16.11 -13.07
C VAL A 348 10.08 15.74 -14.55
N PRO A 349 10.20 14.46 -14.95
CA PRO A 349 10.11 14.07 -16.34
C PRO A 349 8.75 14.38 -16.98
N THR A 350 8.79 14.96 -18.17
CA THR A 350 7.59 15.19 -19.00
C THR A 350 6.90 13.88 -19.40
N ASN A 351 7.65 12.78 -19.51
CA ASN A 351 7.13 11.46 -19.88
C ASN A 351 6.22 10.83 -18.82
N LEU A 352 6.13 11.37 -17.59
CA LEU A 352 5.13 10.93 -16.61
C LEU A 352 3.71 11.09 -17.16
N GLY A 353 3.46 12.10 -18.00
CA GLY A 353 2.17 12.31 -18.66
C GLY A 353 1.78 11.18 -19.64
N ASN A 354 2.70 10.28 -19.99
CA ASN A 354 2.41 9.13 -20.86
C ASN A 354 1.81 7.94 -20.09
N LEU A 355 1.86 7.93 -18.76
CA LEU A 355 1.37 6.84 -17.93
C LEU A 355 -0.16 6.91 -17.81
N ARG A 356 -0.85 6.00 -18.50
CA ARG A 356 -2.32 6.03 -18.61
C ARG A 356 -3.06 5.59 -17.35
N GLN A 357 -2.40 4.85 -16.46
CA GLN A 357 -2.98 4.33 -15.21
C GLN A 357 -2.61 5.17 -13.99
N PHE A 358 -1.82 6.22 -14.19
CA PHE A 358 -1.24 7.02 -13.13
C PHE A 358 -2.30 7.91 -12.48
N GLN A 359 -2.48 7.76 -11.17
CA GLN A 359 -3.56 8.35 -10.40
C GLN A 359 -3.06 9.24 -9.26
N PHE A 360 -1.94 8.88 -8.64
CA PHE A 360 -1.43 9.58 -7.48
C PHE A 360 0.03 10.00 -7.69
N LEU A 361 0.28 11.31 -7.65
CA LEU A 361 1.61 11.90 -7.66
C LEU A 361 1.74 12.84 -6.48
N ASN A 362 2.66 12.54 -5.59
CA ASN A 362 3.05 13.46 -4.54
C ASN A 362 4.57 13.66 -4.56
N LEU A 363 4.93 14.91 -4.85
CA LEU A 363 6.29 15.40 -4.93
C LEU A 363 6.44 16.65 -4.03
N ALA A 364 5.68 16.73 -2.93
CA ALA A 364 5.82 17.87 -2.01
C ALA A 364 7.29 18.00 -1.55
N GLU A 365 7.80 19.24 -1.58
CA GLU A 365 9.21 19.59 -1.32
C GLU A 365 10.25 19.03 -2.32
N TYR A 366 9.81 18.34 -3.38
CA TYR A 366 10.66 17.99 -4.50
C TYR A 366 11.18 19.26 -5.19
N GLY A 367 12.50 19.35 -5.39
CA GLY A 367 13.08 20.51 -6.08
C GLY A 367 13.08 21.80 -5.25
N THR A 368 13.07 21.72 -3.91
CA THR A 368 13.41 22.86 -3.04
C THR A 368 14.82 23.43 -3.32
N GLY A 369 15.70 22.65 -3.96
CA GLY A 369 16.97 23.09 -4.55
C GLY A 369 16.95 23.24 -6.09
N GLY A 370 15.81 23.02 -6.74
CA GLY A 370 15.64 23.09 -8.19
C GLY A 370 15.51 24.52 -8.68
N ILE A 371 16.04 24.78 -9.88
CA ILE A 371 15.83 26.06 -10.57
C ILE A 371 14.40 26.07 -11.07
N VAL A 372 13.59 27.02 -10.62
CA VAL A 372 12.21 27.25 -11.09
C VAL A 372 12.21 27.30 -12.62
N SER A 373 11.35 26.51 -13.27
CA SER A 373 11.26 26.46 -14.73
C SER A 373 10.72 27.78 -15.27
N THR A 374 11.61 28.55 -15.90
CA THR A 374 11.23 29.80 -16.59
C THR A 374 10.24 29.53 -17.71
N SER A 375 10.19 28.33 -18.29
CA SER A 375 9.22 27.98 -19.33
C SER A 375 7.79 27.87 -18.80
N GLY A 376 7.61 27.35 -17.59
CA GLY A 376 6.29 27.31 -16.92
C GLY A 376 5.81 28.70 -16.53
N ASP A 377 6.73 29.55 -16.05
CA ASP A 377 6.46 30.95 -15.73
C ASP A 377 6.13 31.76 -17.00
N VAL A 378 6.87 31.57 -18.09
CA VAL A 378 6.61 32.23 -19.39
C VAL A 378 5.27 31.80 -19.98
N TYR A 379 4.91 30.53 -19.87
CA TYR A 379 3.59 30.05 -20.30
C TYR A 379 2.47 30.67 -19.46
N SER A 380 2.59 30.61 -18.13
CA SER A 380 1.59 31.18 -17.20
C SER A 380 1.46 32.69 -17.35
N TYR A 381 2.58 33.40 -17.55
CA TYR A 381 2.62 34.82 -17.84
C TYR A 381 2.03 35.14 -19.22
N GLY A 382 2.30 34.31 -20.23
CA GLY A 382 1.70 34.42 -21.56
C GLY A 382 0.18 34.29 -21.53
N ILE A 383 -0.34 33.32 -20.77
CA ILE A 383 -1.79 33.16 -20.53
C ILE A 383 -2.35 34.38 -19.81
N MET A 384 -1.70 34.85 -18.74
CA MET A 384 -2.14 36.04 -18.00
C MET A 384 -2.16 37.30 -18.88
N LEU A 385 -1.17 37.50 -19.76
CA LEU A 385 -1.15 38.60 -20.72
C LEU A 385 -2.31 38.48 -21.73
N MET A 386 -2.49 37.28 -22.28
CA MET A 386 -3.60 36.96 -23.17
C MET A 386 -4.94 37.31 -22.54
N GLU A 387 -5.20 36.83 -21.33
CA GLU A 387 -6.42 37.10 -20.58
C GLU A 387 -6.59 38.59 -20.28
N THR A 388 -5.51 39.29 -19.94
CA THR A 388 -5.55 40.73 -19.61
C THR A 388 -5.94 41.58 -20.83
N PHE A 389 -5.40 41.29 -22.01
CA PHE A 389 -5.61 42.12 -23.21
C PHE A 389 -6.85 41.73 -24.00
N THR A 390 -7.13 40.44 -24.12
CA THR A 390 -8.33 39.97 -24.82
C THR A 390 -9.58 40.04 -23.92
N LYS A 391 -9.39 40.12 -22.59
CA LYS A 391 -10.43 39.94 -21.56
C LYS A 391 -11.14 38.58 -21.66
N ARG A 392 -10.48 37.60 -22.28
CA ARG A 392 -11.04 36.28 -22.58
C ARG A 392 -10.11 35.19 -22.10
N LYS A 393 -10.68 34.08 -21.63
CA LYS A 393 -9.90 32.93 -21.17
C LYS A 393 -9.42 32.08 -22.36
N PRO A 394 -8.26 31.40 -22.26
CA PRO A 394 -7.79 30.48 -23.30
C PRO A 394 -8.76 29.33 -23.60
N THR A 395 -9.69 29.06 -22.68
CA THR A 395 -10.72 28.02 -22.80
C THR A 395 -11.99 28.48 -23.51
N GLU A 396 -12.08 29.72 -23.97
CA GLU A 396 -13.23 30.22 -24.75
C GLU A 396 -13.16 29.71 -26.20
N GLU A 397 -14.33 29.38 -26.78
CA GLU A 397 -14.49 28.67 -28.07
C GLU A 397 -13.80 29.33 -29.29
N MET A 398 -13.40 30.60 -29.18
CA MET A 398 -12.73 31.32 -30.27
C MET A 398 -11.32 30.81 -30.57
N PHE A 399 -10.64 30.16 -29.63
CA PHE A 399 -9.28 29.65 -29.82
C PHE A 399 -9.30 28.24 -30.42
N THR A 400 -9.64 28.16 -31.71
CA THR A 400 -9.51 26.92 -32.50
C THR A 400 -8.11 26.81 -33.14
N GLU A 401 -7.68 25.60 -33.53
CA GLU A 401 -6.30 25.21 -33.93
C GLU A 401 -5.59 26.06 -35.01
N ASN A 402 -6.23 27.08 -35.61
CA ASN A 402 -5.60 28.01 -36.56
C ASN A 402 -5.88 29.50 -36.28
N SER A 403 -6.36 29.83 -35.07
CA SER A 403 -6.71 31.21 -34.71
C SER A 403 -5.46 31.95 -34.22
N SER A 404 -4.99 32.94 -34.97
CA SER A 404 -3.89 33.82 -34.53
C SER A 404 -4.45 35.14 -34.02
N LEU A 405 -3.88 35.68 -32.94
CA LEU A 405 -4.17 37.03 -32.40
C LEU A 405 -3.98 38.18 -33.40
N ARG A 406 -3.51 37.90 -34.62
CA ARG A 406 -3.27 38.94 -35.63
C ARG A 406 -4.54 39.48 -36.27
N GLU A 407 -5.69 38.82 -36.13
CA GLU A 407 -6.86 39.12 -36.98
C GLU A 407 -8.04 39.82 -36.30
N ASP A 408 -8.08 39.96 -34.98
CA ASP A 408 -9.16 40.70 -34.30
C ASP A 408 -8.69 42.08 -33.84
N GLU A 409 -9.20 43.12 -34.53
CA GLU A 409 -9.36 44.55 -34.18
C GLU A 409 -8.47 45.20 -33.09
N MET A 410 -7.21 44.82 -32.96
CA MET A 410 -6.24 45.54 -32.12
C MET A 410 -5.63 46.70 -32.90
N GLY A 411 -5.73 47.92 -32.37
CA GLY A 411 -5.13 49.11 -32.99
C GLY A 411 -3.59 49.02 -33.02
N GLY A 412 -2.95 49.70 -33.97
CA GLY A 412 -1.48 49.63 -34.15
C GLY A 412 -0.66 50.00 -32.90
N ALA A 413 -1.18 50.86 -32.02
CA ALA A 413 -0.54 51.20 -30.74
C ALA A 413 -0.58 50.05 -29.71
N GLU A 414 -1.64 49.24 -29.71
CA GLU A 414 -1.81 48.09 -28.82
C GLU A 414 -0.86 46.96 -29.23
N GLN A 415 -0.71 46.71 -30.53
CA GLN A 415 0.27 45.75 -31.06
C GLN A 415 1.72 46.11 -30.70
N ILE A 416 2.10 47.39 -30.79
CA ILE A 416 3.44 47.86 -30.42
C ILE A 416 3.70 47.70 -28.92
N CYS A 417 2.70 47.97 -28.09
CA CYS A 417 2.82 47.80 -26.65
C CYS A 417 2.92 46.32 -26.26
N ILE A 418 2.15 45.45 -26.90
CA ILE A 418 2.23 43.99 -26.69
C ILE A 418 3.60 43.46 -27.09
N ALA A 419 4.13 43.84 -28.25
CA ALA A 419 5.48 43.48 -28.66
C ALA A 419 6.53 43.94 -27.62
N SER A 420 6.37 45.16 -27.08
CA SER A 420 7.28 45.72 -26.06
C SER A 420 7.18 44.99 -24.70
N VAL A 421 5.98 44.53 -24.31
CA VAL A 421 5.79 43.74 -23.08
C VAL A 421 6.35 42.32 -23.24
N ILE A 422 6.13 41.69 -24.39
CA ILE A 422 6.66 40.35 -24.69
C ILE A 422 8.19 40.37 -24.73
N GLU A 423 8.80 41.35 -25.41
CA GLU A 423 10.26 41.51 -25.44
C GLU A 423 10.84 41.68 -24.04
N LEU A 424 10.20 42.51 -23.21
CA LEU A 424 10.61 42.69 -21.82
C LEU A 424 10.49 41.41 -20.99
N ALA A 425 9.43 40.62 -21.20
CA ALA A 425 9.23 39.35 -20.52
C ALA A 425 10.29 38.32 -20.91
N LEU A 426 10.69 38.28 -22.18
CA LEU A 426 11.79 37.43 -22.64
C LEU A 426 13.12 37.83 -21.99
N ASP A 427 13.40 39.12 -21.85
CA ASP A 427 14.58 39.62 -21.13
C ASP A 427 14.54 39.30 -19.63
N CYS A 428 13.36 39.27 -19.01
CA CYS A 428 13.18 38.85 -17.61
C CYS A 428 13.37 37.34 -17.41
N SER A 429 13.18 36.56 -18.46
CA SER A 429 13.10 35.09 -18.41
C SER A 429 14.37 34.38 -18.89
N ARG A 430 15.49 35.10 -19.03
CA ARG A 430 16.78 34.50 -19.42
C ARG A 430 17.25 33.46 -18.40
N GLU A 431 17.83 32.37 -18.89
CA GLU A 431 18.21 31.22 -18.05
C GLU A 431 19.14 31.62 -16.90
N THR A 432 20.21 32.36 -17.18
CA THR A 432 21.19 32.71 -16.14
C THR A 432 20.80 33.99 -15.38
N PRO A 433 20.93 34.02 -14.04
CA PRO A 433 20.59 35.21 -13.24
C PRO A 433 21.38 36.47 -13.62
N LYS A 434 22.58 36.32 -14.19
CA LYS A 434 23.44 37.45 -14.61
C LYS A 434 22.96 38.10 -15.90
N GLU A 435 22.25 37.36 -16.75
CA GLU A 435 21.73 37.84 -18.04
C GLU A 435 20.33 38.44 -17.89
N ARG A 436 19.62 38.18 -16.78
CA ARG A 436 18.31 38.77 -16.51
C ARG A 436 18.42 40.27 -16.29
N ILE A 437 17.47 40.99 -16.86
CA ILE A 437 17.32 42.42 -16.64
C ILE A 437 17.00 42.70 -15.16
N LYS A 438 17.61 43.75 -14.58
CA LYS A 438 17.36 44.12 -13.18
C LYS A 438 15.94 44.62 -13.01
N MET A 439 15.29 44.28 -11.89
CA MET A 439 13.89 44.67 -11.63
C MET A 439 13.64 46.18 -11.71
N GLN A 440 14.62 47.00 -11.32
CA GLN A 440 14.55 48.46 -11.48
C GLN A 440 14.36 48.88 -12.94
N GLU A 441 15.04 48.21 -13.87
CA GLU A 441 14.97 48.47 -15.31
C GLU A 441 13.67 47.92 -15.92
N VAL A 442 13.17 46.79 -15.42
CA VAL A 442 11.84 46.25 -15.78
C VAL A 442 10.74 47.25 -15.49
N VAL A 443 10.75 47.84 -14.29
CA VAL A 443 9.77 48.84 -13.89
C VAL A 443 9.85 50.09 -14.77
N VAL A 444 11.06 50.51 -15.17
CA VAL A 444 11.25 51.64 -16.10
C VAL A 444 10.67 51.32 -17.47
N ARG A 445 10.96 50.14 -18.05
CA ARG A 445 10.43 49.74 -19.36
C ARG A 445 8.90 49.58 -19.33
N LEU A 446 8.32 48.98 -18.28
CA LEU A 446 6.87 48.89 -18.12
C LEU A 446 6.19 50.25 -18.01
N LYS A 447 6.74 51.19 -17.22
CA LYS A 447 6.21 52.56 -17.12
C LYS A 447 6.22 53.28 -18.47
N LYS A 448 7.29 53.10 -19.26
CA LYS A 448 7.41 53.68 -20.60
C LYS A 448 6.40 53.07 -21.58
N THR A 449 6.17 51.75 -21.52
CA THR A 449 5.15 51.07 -22.34
C THR A 449 3.74 51.51 -21.94
N LYS A 450 3.46 51.66 -20.64
CA LYS A 450 2.19 52.18 -20.14
C LYS A 450 1.91 53.62 -20.62
N GLN A 451 2.91 54.51 -20.56
CA GLN A 451 2.77 55.89 -21.04
C GLN A 451 2.39 55.95 -22.53
N ARG A 452 2.95 55.07 -23.36
CA ARG A 452 2.60 54.98 -24.79
C ARG A 452 1.16 54.51 -25.04
N LEU A 453 0.61 53.73 -24.11
CA LEU A 453 -0.78 53.25 -24.17
C LEU A 453 -1.78 54.35 -23.72
N GLU A 454 -1.31 55.26 -22.86
CA GLU A 454 -2.09 56.39 -22.31
C GLU A 454 -1.95 57.69 -23.13
N GLU A 455 -1.07 57.74 -24.14
CA GLU A 455 -0.94 58.89 -25.03
C GLU A 455 -2.24 59.09 -25.83
N PRO A 456 -2.85 60.29 -25.77
CA PRO A 456 -4.09 60.55 -26.50
C PRO A 456 -3.85 60.40 -28.00
N LYS A 457 -4.71 59.62 -28.67
CA LYS A 457 -4.78 59.54 -30.13
C LYS A 457 -5.10 60.93 -30.67
N ASN A 458 -4.07 61.74 -30.91
CA ASN A 458 -4.23 63.04 -31.57
C ASN A 458 -4.73 62.78 -32.99
N LEU A 459 -6.01 63.08 -33.20
CA LEU A 459 -6.60 63.30 -34.51
C LEU A 459 -5.75 64.31 -35.26
N ALA A 460 -5.14 63.88 -36.37
CA ALA A 460 -4.61 64.75 -37.40
C ALA A 460 -5.29 64.38 -38.72
N PHE A 461 -6.28 65.23 -39.05
CA PHE A 461 -7.00 65.49 -40.31
C PHE A 461 -7.72 64.35 -41.03
#